data_AF-A0A958FF70-F1
#
_entry.id   AF-A0A958FF70-F1
#
_cell.length_a   1.000
_cell.length_b   1.000
_cell.length_c   1.000
_cell.angle_alpha   90.00
_cell.angle_beta   90.00
_cell.angle_gamma   90.00
#
_symmetry.space_group_name_H-M   'P 1'
#
loop_
_entity.id
_entity.type
_entity.pdbx_description
1 polymer ?
#
loop_
_entity_poly.entity_id
_entity_poly.type
_entity_poly.pdbx_seq_one_letter_code
_entity_poly.pdbx_strand_id
1 'polypeptide(L)'
;MMVFFYWGVVWYVYTAGIVFFIFCVMLSISRQIKQQNQQHEVAKLRSARLETELLKKHIQPHFLMNTLLSIISWIREDPPTAIKLIQSLAEEFRMINQISSQTEIPLSDEVALCRTHLTLMGYRQDVQYALEAQNLPGEEKIPPMIFHTLIENGLTHAYRSGENG
;
A
#
# COMPACT_ATOMS: atom_id res chain seq x y z
N MET A 1 39.96 9.62 -67.79
CA MET A 1 40.51 9.08 -66.52
C MET A 1 40.14 9.96 -65.32
N MET A 2 40.38 11.28 -65.35
CA MET A 2 40.04 12.22 -64.25
C MET A 2 38.56 12.25 -63.84
N VAL A 3 37.63 12.16 -64.80
CA VAL A 3 36.17 12.23 -64.53
C VAL A 3 35.67 11.04 -63.71
N PHE A 4 36.09 9.81 -64.04
CA PHE A 4 35.70 8.62 -63.27
C PHE A 4 36.23 8.64 -61.83
N PHE A 5 37.44 9.18 -61.64
CA PHE A 5 38.01 9.37 -60.31
C PHE A 5 37.20 10.39 -59.49
N TYR A 6 36.83 11.52 -60.09
CA TYR A 6 36.01 12.54 -59.43
C TYR A 6 34.65 11.99 -58.97
N TRP A 7 33.93 11.28 -59.84
CA TRP A 7 32.65 10.68 -59.48
C TRP A 7 32.78 9.60 -58.39
N GLY A 8 33.88 8.84 -58.36
CA GLY A 8 34.16 7.88 -57.29
C GLY A 8 34.38 8.55 -55.92
N VAL A 9 35.11 9.66 -55.89
CA VAL A 9 35.31 10.46 -54.67
C VAL A 9 33.98 11.06 -54.18
N VAL A 10 33.18 11.62 -55.09
CA VAL A 10 31.85 12.17 -54.75
C VAL A 10 30.93 11.08 -54.17
N TRP A 11 30.90 9.89 -54.78
CA TRP A 11 30.12 8.75 -54.28
C TRP A 11 30.58 8.27 -52.90
N TYR A 12 31.89 8.20 -52.67
CA TYR A 12 32.45 7.81 -51.38
C TYR A 12 32.08 8.80 -50.26
N VAL A 13 32.23 10.10 -50.51
CA VAL A 13 31.86 11.14 -49.54
C VAL A 13 30.37 11.09 -49.21
N TYR A 14 29.52 10.87 -50.22
CA TYR A 14 28.08 10.76 -50.03
C TYR A 14 27.69 9.55 -49.16
N THR A 15 28.24 8.37 -49.47
CA THR A 15 27.96 7.14 -48.70
C THR A 15 28.52 7.22 -47.27
N ALA A 16 29.71 7.79 -47.08
CA ALA A 16 30.28 8.03 -45.75
C ALA A 16 29.41 9.00 -44.91
N GLY A 17 28.87 10.06 -45.53
CA GLY A 17 27.96 11.00 -44.89
C GLY A 17 26.66 10.34 -44.42
N ILE A 18 26.07 9.47 -45.24
CA ILE A 18 24.87 8.70 -44.88
C ILE A 18 25.14 7.78 -43.69
N VAL A 19 26.26 7.03 -43.72
CA VAL A 19 26.63 6.13 -42.61
C VAL A 19 26.84 6.93 -41.32
N PHE A 20 27.52 8.07 -41.39
CA PHE A 20 27.73 8.94 -40.23
C PHE A 20 26.40 9.49 -39.68
N PHE A 21 25.48 9.89 -40.55
CA PHE A 21 24.15 10.36 -40.16
C PHE A 21 23.33 9.25 -39.48
N ILE A 22 23.30 8.05 -40.05
CA ILE A 22 22.63 6.88 -39.46
C ILE A 22 23.22 6.55 -38.10
N PHE A 23 24.55 6.57 -37.97
CA PHE A 23 25.23 6.33 -36.70
C PHE A 23 24.86 7.37 -35.63
N CYS A 24 24.81 8.65 -36.00
CA CYS A 24 24.37 9.72 -35.09
C CYS A 24 22.92 9.52 -34.62
N VAL A 25 22.02 9.16 -35.53
CA VAL A 25 20.61 8.87 -35.22
C VAL A 25 20.49 7.66 -34.29
N MET A 26 21.24 6.59 -34.56
CA MET A 26 21.26 5.36 -33.73
C MET A 26 21.70 5.67 -32.30
N LEU A 27 22.74 6.49 -32.12
CA LEU A 27 23.21 6.91 -30.80
C LEU A 27 22.18 7.76 -30.06
N SER A 28 21.47 8.65 -30.76
CA SER A 28 20.41 9.48 -30.18
C SER A 28 19.23 8.62 -29.68
N ILE A 29 18.76 7.68 -30.49
CA ILE A 29 17.68 6.74 -30.12
C ILE A 29 18.10 5.88 -28.92
N SER A 30 19.33 5.36 -28.93
CA SER A 30 19.84 4.53 -27.82
C SER A 30 19.86 5.30 -26.49
N ARG A 31 20.17 6.60 -26.52
CA ARG A 31 20.10 7.47 -25.33
C ARG A 31 18.67 7.69 -24.86
N GLN A 32 17.73 7.92 -25.77
CA GLN A 32 16.31 8.07 -25.43
C GLN A 32 15.72 6.80 -24.80
N ILE A 33 15.99 5.63 -25.38
CA ILE A 33 15.52 4.35 -24.82
C ILE A 33 16.06 4.14 -23.42
N LYS A 34 17.35 4.46 -23.18
CA LYS A 34 17.95 4.35 -21.85
C LYS A 34 17.31 5.31 -20.85
N GLN A 35 17.01 6.54 -21.24
CA GLN A 35 16.31 7.52 -20.40
C GLN A 35 14.88 7.08 -20.08
N GLN A 36 14.13 6.60 -21.08
CA GLN A 36 12.78 6.08 -20.87
C GLN A 36 12.80 4.90 -19.92
N ASN A 37 13.71 3.92 -20.12
CA ASN A 37 13.84 2.78 -19.22
C ASN A 37 14.18 3.21 -17.78
N GLN A 38 15.07 4.18 -17.61
CA GLN A 38 15.38 4.72 -16.28
C GLN A 38 14.17 5.40 -15.63
N GLN A 39 13.40 6.17 -16.39
CA GLN A 39 12.17 6.81 -15.89
C GLN A 39 11.12 5.78 -15.51
N HIS A 40 10.95 4.72 -16.31
CA HIS A 40 10.04 3.62 -16.01
C HIS A 40 10.45 2.86 -14.74
N GLU A 41 11.72 2.54 -14.57
CA GLU A 41 12.21 1.84 -13.37
C GLU A 41 12.11 2.73 -12.11
N VAL A 42 12.42 4.02 -12.21
CA VAL A 42 12.22 4.97 -11.10
C VAL A 42 10.74 5.12 -10.76
N ALA A 43 9.85 5.17 -11.76
CA ALA A 43 8.41 5.23 -11.53
C ALA A 43 7.87 3.96 -10.83
N LYS A 44 8.33 2.76 -11.24
CA LYS A 44 7.99 1.48 -10.59
C LYS A 44 8.51 1.40 -9.15
N LEU A 45 9.75 1.83 -8.91
CA LEU A 45 10.31 1.85 -7.56
C LEU A 45 9.56 2.85 -6.68
N ARG A 46 9.17 4.00 -7.24
CA ARG A 46 8.38 5.01 -6.52
C ARG A 46 6.96 4.51 -6.24
N SER A 47 6.33 3.80 -7.17
CA SER A 47 5.00 3.21 -6.94
C SER A 47 5.05 2.09 -5.91
N ALA A 48 6.02 1.18 -5.97
CA ALA A 48 6.20 0.14 -4.96
C ALA A 48 6.54 0.72 -3.58
N ARG A 49 7.31 1.81 -3.53
CA ARG A 49 7.58 2.54 -2.29
C ARG A 49 6.35 3.24 -1.75
N LEU A 50 5.54 3.86 -2.60
CA LEU A 50 4.25 4.44 -2.23
C LEU A 50 3.29 3.36 -1.72
N GLU A 51 3.21 2.22 -2.39
CA GLU A 51 2.39 1.08 -1.97
C GLU A 51 2.84 0.54 -0.60
N THR A 52 4.14 0.38 -0.39
CA THR A 52 4.68 -0.03 0.92
C THR A 52 4.54 1.05 1.99
N GLU A 53 4.65 2.34 1.66
CA GLU A 53 4.41 3.45 2.59
C GLU A 53 2.92 3.61 2.91
N LEU A 54 2.02 3.35 1.97
CA LEU A 54 0.58 3.31 2.18
C LEU A 54 0.18 2.11 3.05
N LEU A 55 0.76 0.92 2.83
CA LEU A 55 0.63 -0.20 3.76
C LEU A 55 1.13 0.18 5.16
N LYS A 56 2.30 0.83 5.27
CA LYS A 56 2.83 1.30 6.56
C LYS A 56 1.95 2.35 7.23
N LYS A 57 1.24 3.18 6.46
CA LYS A 57 0.35 4.22 7.02
C LYS A 57 -0.89 3.63 7.70
N HIS A 58 -1.30 2.42 7.31
CA HIS A 58 -2.45 1.70 7.89
C HIS A 58 -2.05 0.70 8.98
N ILE A 59 -0.75 0.51 9.26
CA ILE A 59 -0.26 -0.38 10.30
C ILE A 59 0.29 0.47 11.43
N GLN A 60 -0.43 0.58 12.54
CA GLN A 60 0.15 1.09 13.78
C GLN A 60 1.14 0.04 14.32
N PRO A 61 2.47 0.25 14.26
CA PRO A 61 3.45 -0.79 14.62
C PRO A 61 3.32 -1.21 16.09
N HIS A 62 2.92 -0.26 16.93
CA HIS A 62 2.66 -0.47 18.35
C HIS A 62 1.44 -1.34 18.60
N PHE A 63 0.33 -1.11 17.88
CA PHE A 63 -0.87 -1.93 17.96
C PHE A 63 -0.59 -3.38 17.60
N LEU A 64 0.14 -3.59 16.49
CA LEU A 64 0.51 -4.92 16.02
C LEU A 64 1.38 -5.64 17.03
N MET A 65 2.42 -4.97 17.55
CA MET A 65 3.32 -5.54 18.54
C MET A 65 2.59 -5.90 19.83
N ASN A 66 1.72 -5.03 20.34
CA ASN A 66 0.94 -5.30 21.54
C ASN A 66 -0.03 -6.45 21.35
N THR A 67 -0.65 -6.55 20.17
CA THR A 67 -1.57 -7.66 19.87
C THR A 67 -0.81 -8.98 19.79
N LEU A 68 0.38 -9.02 19.18
CA LEU A 68 1.24 -10.20 19.17
C LEU A 68 1.71 -10.59 20.58
N LEU A 69 2.03 -9.63 21.44
CA LEU A 69 2.38 -9.88 22.84
C LEU A 69 1.20 -10.49 23.63
N SER A 70 -0.02 -9.97 23.43
CA SER A 70 -1.22 -10.58 24.02
C SER A 70 -1.47 -12.00 23.51
N ILE A 71 -1.25 -12.27 22.22
CA ILE A 71 -1.30 -13.63 21.66
C ILE A 71 -0.31 -14.55 22.37
N ILE A 72 0.93 -14.09 22.60
CA ILE A 72 1.96 -14.87 23.30
C ILE A 72 1.56 -15.15 24.76
N SER A 73 0.87 -14.22 25.43
CA SER A 73 0.33 -14.44 26.78
C SER A 73 -0.76 -15.51 26.76
N TRP A 74 -1.76 -15.34 25.89
CA TRP A 74 -2.92 -16.22 25.82
C TRP A 74 -2.59 -17.63 25.34
N ILE A 75 -1.55 -17.83 24.53
CA ILE A 75 -1.23 -19.17 23.99
C ILE A 75 -0.90 -20.19 25.09
N ARG A 76 -0.49 -19.74 26.28
CA ARG A 76 -0.20 -20.60 27.44
C ARG A 76 -1.38 -20.69 28.42
N GLU A 77 -2.15 -19.61 28.59
CA GLU A 77 -3.24 -19.52 29.57
C GLU A 77 -4.60 -19.97 29.01
N ASP A 78 -4.95 -19.56 27.78
CA ASP A 78 -6.19 -19.92 27.09
C ASP A 78 -5.95 -20.00 25.56
N PRO A 79 -5.45 -21.16 25.08
CA PRO A 79 -5.17 -21.36 23.66
C PRO A 79 -6.38 -21.11 22.73
N PRO A 80 -7.62 -21.53 23.07
CA PRO A 80 -8.81 -21.13 22.32
C PRO A 80 -8.96 -19.61 22.11
N THR A 81 -8.74 -18.81 23.14
CA THR A 81 -8.82 -17.34 23.04
C THR A 81 -7.68 -16.77 22.21
N ALA A 82 -6.47 -17.31 22.32
CA ALA A 82 -5.34 -16.94 21.46
C ALA A 82 -5.64 -17.17 19.96
N ILE A 83 -6.28 -18.30 19.62
CA ILE A 83 -6.68 -18.61 18.25
C ILE A 83 -7.70 -17.59 17.73
N LYS A 84 -8.72 -17.24 18.54
CA LYS A 84 -9.72 -16.24 18.18
C LYS A 84 -9.11 -14.85 17.99
N LEU A 85 -8.14 -14.48 18.82
CA LEU A 85 -7.41 -13.21 18.73
C LEU A 85 -6.60 -13.15 17.42
N ILE A 86 -5.88 -14.21 17.06
CA ILE A 86 -5.15 -14.32 15.79
C ILE A 86 -6.11 -14.24 14.58
N GLN A 87 -7.23 -14.97 14.63
CA GLN A 87 -8.22 -14.96 13.55
C GLN A 87 -8.84 -13.57 13.35
N SER A 88 -9.22 -12.90 14.44
CA SER A 88 -9.78 -11.55 14.41
C SER A 88 -8.77 -10.54 13.86
N LEU A 89 -7.49 -10.69 14.21
CA LEU A 89 -6.41 -9.84 13.70
C LEU A 89 -6.24 -10.04 12.19
N ALA A 90 -6.18 -11.30 11.74
CA ALA A 90 -6.07 -11.61 10.32
C ALA A 90 -7.26 -11.08 9.51
N GLU A 91 -8.47 -11.16 10.06
CA GLU A 91 -9.67 -10.66 9.41
C GLU A 91 -9.67 -9.12 9.30
N GLU A 92 -9.31 -8.41 10.38
CA GLU A 92 -9.18 -6.95 10.36
C GLU A 92 -8.18 -6.51 9.28
N PHE A 93 -7.00 -7.14 9.22
CA PHE A 93 -6.01 -6.86 8.20
C PHE A 93 -6.51 -7.13 6.78
N ARG A 94 -7.30 -8.18 6.56
CA ARG A 94 -7.90 -8.47 5.24
C ARG A 94 -8.86 -7.37 4.83
N MET A 95 -9.76 -6.95 5.72
CA MET A 95 -10.71 -5.88 5.44
C MET A 95 -10.00 -4.54 5.16
N ILE A 96 -9.03 -4.15 5.97
CA ILE A 96 -8.23 -2.92 5.75
C ILE A 96 -7.57 -2.96 4.37
N ASN A 97 -6.93 -4.08 4.00
CA ASN A 97 -6.30 -4.21 2.68
C ASN A 97 -7.34 -4.11 1.54
N GLN A 98 -8.52 -4.71 1.70
CA GLN A 98 -9.59 -4.67 0.70
C GLN A 98 -10.10 -3.24 0.45
N ILE A 99 -10.18 -2.42 1.49
CA ILE A 99 -10.69 -1.03 1.38
C ILE A 99 -9.57 -0.01 1.11
N SER A 100 -8.31 -0.34 1.38
CA SER A 100 -7.16 0.59 1.28
C SER A 100 -6.92 1.18 -0.11
N SER A 101 -7.36 0.49 -1.17
CA SER A 101 -7.23 0.93 -2.56
C SER A 101 -8.46 1.65 -3.10
N GLN A 102 -9.53 1.75 -2.31
CA GLN A 102 -10.80 2.34 -2.70
C GLN A 102 -10.88 3.81 -2.27
N THR A 103 -11.46 4.66 -3.12
CA THR A 103 -11.71 6.08 -2.76
C THR A 103 -12.90 6.25 -1.84
N GLU A 104 -13.92 5.40 -2.00
CA GLU A 104 -15.12 5.39 -1.16
C GLU A 104 -15.59 3.95 -0.98
N ILE A 105 -16.15 3.65 0.19
CA ILE A 105 -16.73 2.35 0.54
C ILE A 105 -18.14 2.52 1.10
N PRO A 106 -19.00 1.50 1.01
CA PRO A 106 -20.27 1.49 1.71
C PRO A 106 -20.08 1.69 3.21
N LEU A 107 -20.93 2.51 3.83
CA LEU A 107 -20.94 2.72 5.28
C LEU A 107 -21.08 1.39 6.04
N SER A 108 -21.79 0.41 5.48
CA SER A 108 -21.90 -0.95 6.04
C SER A 108 -20.54 -1.62 6.22
N ASP A 109 -19.63 -1.43 5.28
CA ASP A 109 -18.32 -2.07 5.25
C ASP A 109 -17.40 -1.44 6.30
N GLU A 110 -17.44 -0.10 6.42
CA GLU A 110 -16.71 0.62 7.48
C GLU A 110 -17.23 0.22 8.88
N VAL A 111 -18.54 0.05 9.06
CA VAL A 111 -19.12 -0.42 10.33
C VAL A 111 -18.75 -1.88 10.61
N ALA A 112 -18.71 -2.75 9.60
CA ALA A 112 -18.25 -4.13 9.75
C ALA A 112 -16.76 -4.19 10.19
N LEU A 113 -15.92 -3.32 9.61
CA LEU A 113 -14.53 -3.15 10.03
C LEU A 113 -14.44 -2.71 11.50
N CYS A 114 -15.24 -1.71 11.90
CA CYS A 114 -15.29 -1.24 13.29
C CYS A 114 -15.71 -2.34 14.28
N ARG A 115 -16.70 -3.16 13.94
CA ARG A 115 -17.13 -4.31 14.79
C ARG A 115 -16.02 -5.33 14.97
N THR A 116 -15.27 -5.59 13.89
CA THR A 116 -14.16 -6.55 13.93
C THR A 116 -13.01 -6.02 14.79
N HIS A 117 -12.66 -4.74 14.64
CA HIS A 117 -11.67 -4.08 15.49
C HIS A 117 -12.05 -4.15 16.98
N LEU A 118 -13.31 -3.85 17.32
CA LEU A 118 -13.80 -3.93 18.70
C LEU A 118 -13.78 -5.37 19.25
N THR A 119 -14.09 -6.36 18.42
CA THR A 119 -14.00 -7.78 18.81
C THR A 119 -12.55 -8.17 19.12
N LEU A 120 -11.61 -7.76 18.27
CA LEU A 120 -10.18 -7.97 18.49
C LEU A 120 -9.71 -7.30 19.80
N MET A 121 -10.09 -6.03 20.01
CA MET A 121 -9.76 -5.30 21.23
C MET A 121 -10.38 -5.91 22.47
N GLY A 122 -11.57 -6.49 22.33
CA GLY A 122 -12.21 -7.23 23.40
C GLY A 122 -11.41 -8.45 23.85
N TYR A 123 -10.94 -9.27 22.91
CA TYR A 123 -10.04 -10.38 23.24
C TYR A 123 -8.69 -9.92 23.82
N ARG A 124 -8.16 -8.80 23.34
CA ARG A 124 -6.87 -8.27 23.82
C ARG A 124 -6.92 -7.82 25.28
N GLN A 125 -8.05 -7.24 25.69
CA GLN A 125 -8.23 -6.61 27.00
C GLN A 125 -9.14 -7.42 27.95
N ASP A 126 -9.70 -8.54 27.49
CA ASP A 126 -10.74 -9.28 28.19
C ASP A 126 -11.98 -8.42 28.54
N VAL A 127 -12.40 -7.59 27.58
CA VAL A 127 -13.54 -6.65 27.71
C VAL A 127 -14.56 -6.92 26.60
N GLN A 128 -15.86 -6.75 26.91
CA GLN A 128 -16.90 -6.81 25.88
C GLN A 128 -17.26 -5.40 25.41
N TYR A 129 -17.05 -5.15 24.12
CA TYR A 129 -17.42 -3.90 23.46
C TYR A 129 -18.75 -4.06 22.72
N ALA A 130 -19.64 -3.08 22.85
CA ALA A 130 -20.90 -3.02 22.10
C ALA A 130 -20.85 -1.86 21.11
N LEU A 131 -21.18 -2.15 19.84
CA LEU A 131 -21.38 -1.13 18.81
C LEU A 131 -22.85 -1.11 18.40
N GLU A 132 -23.53 -0.03 18.76
CA GLU A 132 -24.90 0.26 18.38
C GLU A 132 -24.91 1.21 17.18
N ALA A 133 -25.62 0.80 16.13
CA ALA A 133 -25.71 1.56 14.89
C ALA A 133 -27.17 1.52 14.43
N GLN A 134 -27.82 2.67 14.42
CA GLN A 134 -29.25 2.81 14.10
C GLN A 134 -29.41 3.58 12.78
N ASN A 135 -30.41 3.20 11.98
CA ASN A 135 -30.73 3.85 10.70
C ASN A 135 -29.53 3.96 9.74
N LEU A 136 -28.71 2.91 9.60
CA LEU A 136 -27.60 2.92 8.65
C LEU A 136 -28.14 2.97 7.20
N PRO A 137 -27.86 4.02 6.43
CA PRO A 137 -28.07 3.98 4.99
C PRO A 137 -27.06 2.99 4.39
N GLY A 138 -27.52 1.78 4.04
CA GLY A 138 -26.66 0.66 3.64
C GLY A 138 -25.84 0.87 2.36
N GLU A 139 -26.17 1.88 1.56
CA GLU A 139 -25.49 2.18 0.29
C GLU A 139 -24.77 3.53 0.27
N GLU A 140 -24.84 4.31 1.36
CA GLU A 140 -24.15 5.60 1.40
C GLU A 140 -22.64 5.36 1.42
N LYS A 141 -21.96 6.00 0.48
CA LYS A 141 -20.53 5.86 0.28
C LYS A 141 -19.78 6.92 1.06
N ILE A 142 -18.78 6.48 1.81
CA ILE A 142 -17.92 7.34 2.61
C ILE A 142 -16.45 7.05 2.31
N PRO A 143 -15.53 8.00 2.52
CA PRO A 143 -14.11 7.69 2.51
C PRO A 143 -13.79 6.61 3.56
N PRO A 144 -12.93 5.63 3.25
CA PRO A 144 -12.59 4.55 4.16
C PRO A 144 -11.82 5.06 5.39
N MET A 145 -11.81 4.26 6.46
CA MET A 145 -11.03 4.44 7.68
C MET A 145 -11.44 5.62 8.58
N ILE A 146 -12.54 6.33 8.30
CA ILE A 146 -12.99 7.46 9.14
C ILE A 146 -13.36 6.98 10.55
N PHE A 147 -14.30 6.02 10.65
CA PHE A 147 -14.79 5.57 11.95
C PHE A 147 -13.79 4.63 12.62
N HIS A 148 -13.10 3.81 11.84
CA HIS A 148 -12.02 2.96 12.37
C HIS A 148 -10.97 3.79 13.10
N THR A 149 -10.45 4.86 12.46
CA THR A 149 -9.44 5.75 13.08
C THR A 149 -9.96 6.42 14.35
N LEU A 150 -11.24 6.83 14.39
CA LEU A 150 -11.84 7.43 15.58
C LEU A 150 -11.95 6.45 16.74
N ILE A 151 -12.39 5.21 16.46
CA ILE A 151 -12.48 4.15 17.47
C ILE A 151 -11.09 3.78 17.98
N GLU A 152 -10.12 3.60 17.09
CA GLU A 152 -8.74 3.27 17.45
C GLU A 152 -8.14 4.33 18.38
N ASN A 153 -8.33 5.62 18.05
CA ASN A 153 -7.90 6.73 18.88
C ASN A 153 -8.61 6.72 20.25
N GLY A 154 -9.93 6.51 20.27
CA GLY A 154 -10.72 6.43 21.50
C GLY A 154 -10.24 5.34 22.44
N LEU A 155 -10.03 4.13 21.93
CA LEU A 155 -9.55 2.98 22.70
C LEU A 155 -8.11 3.16 23.20
N THR A 156 -7.24 3.74 22.36
CA THR A 156 -5.84 4.00 22.72
C THR A 156 -5.73 5.04 23.84
N HIS A 157 -6.52 6.13 23.77
CA HIS A 157 -6.52 7.15 24.82
C HIS A 157 -7.20 6.69 26.11
N ALA A 158 -8.32 5.96 26.02
CA ALA A 158 -9.00 5.39 27.19
C ALA A 158 -8.07 4.46 27.97
N TYR A 159 -7.29 3.62 27.27
CA TYR A 159 -6.31 2.73 27.89
C TYR A 159 -5.24 3.51 28.69
N ARG A 160 -4.70 4.60 28.12
CA ARG A 160 -3.66 5.42 28.78
C ARG A 160 -4.14 6.17 30.01
N SER A 161 -5.43 6.47 30.10
CA SER A 161 -6.02 7.05 31.31
C SER A 161 -6.24 6.02 32.43
N GLY A 162 -6.35 4.73 32.11
CA GLY A 162 -6.51 3.65 33.07
C GLY A 162 -5.21 3.18 33.75
N GLU A 163 -4.05 3.36 33.11
CA GLU A 163 -2.73 2.99 33.70
C GLU A 163 -2.18 4.02 34.70
N ASN A 164 -2.83 5.18 34.86
CA ASN A 164 -2.42 6.25 35.80
C ASN A 164 -3.31 6.33 37.06
N GLY A 165 -4.12 5.29 37.36
CA GLY A 165 -4.93 5.17 38.58
C GLY A 165 -4.66 3.85 39.28
#